data_AF-A0AAD9AC53-F1
#
_entry.id   AF-A0AAD9AC53-F1
#
_cell.length_a   1.000
_cell.length_b   1.000
_cell.length_c   1.000
_cell.angle_alpha   90.00
_cell.angle_beta   90.00
_cell.angle_gamma   90.00
#
_symmetry.space_group_name_H-M   'P 1'
#
loop_
_entity.id
_entity.type
_entity.pdbx_description
1 polymer ?
#
loop_
_entity_poly.entity_id
_entity_poly.type
_entity_poly.pdbx_seq_one_letter_code
_entity_poly.pdbx_strand_id
1 'polypeptide(L)'
;MAATTRSASLRPQDCSESLRHRRQRINSQSQKPKAMEAEPKPGAAPKENVSLKEGYIRIIIITNCVATDETASILLDQLQALEPLVAKGSSCRTFKGNSEKILIEAATCCEITAATMGDFEAMIQHVLPESSYEIHVRPLGGPPFLPYV
;
A
#
# COMPACT_ATOMS: atom_id res chain seq x y z
N MET A 1 -22.54 16.11 -42.35
CA MET A 1 -21.53 17.18 -42.48
C MET A 1 -20.29 16.79 -41.68
N ALA A 2 -19.11 17.15 -42.22
CA ALA A 2 -17.71 16.81 -41.87
C ALA A 2 -17.36 16.69 -40.37
N ALA A 3 -16.61 15.66 -39.92
CA ALA A 3 -15.13 15.46 -39.88
C ALA A 3 -14.39 16.47 -38.95
N THR A 4 -13.59 16.07 -37.95
CA THR A 4 -12.13 15.80 -38.07
C THR A 4 -11.61 15.28 -36.70
N THR A 5 -11.14 14.02 -36.55
CA THR A 5 -9.73 13.54 -36.57
C THR A 5 -8.74 14.25 -35.64
N ARG A 6 -8.19 13.53 -34.64
CA ARG A 6 -6.82 13.77 -34.13
C ARG A 6 -6.10 12.44 -33.93
N SER A 7 -4.91 12.40 -34.52
CA SER A 7 -4.21 11.22 -35.00
C SER A 7 -3.48 10.42 -33.93
N ALA A 8 -3.45 9.11 -34.16
CA ALA A 8 -2.43 8.21 -33.66
C ALA A 8 -1.05 8.59 -34.22
N SER A 9 0.00 8.44 -33.40
CA SER A 9 1.39 8.39 -33.87
C SER A 9 2.06 7.16 -33.27
N LEU A 10 1.84 6.02 -33.91
CA LEU A 10 2.78 4.91 -33.91
C LEU A 10 3.97 5.32 -34.77
N ARG A 11 5.17 5.26 -34.23
CA ARG A 11 6.38 5.17 -35.05
C ARG A 11 7.11 3.88 -34.72
N PRO A 12 7.11 2.89 -35.63
CA PRO A 12 8.23 1.99 -35.76
C PRO A 12 9.34 2.71 -36.54
N GLN A 13 10.59 2.57 -36.10
CA GLN A 13 11.74 2.75 -36.97
C GLN A 13 12.37 1.39 -37.21
N ASP A 14 12.16 0.90 -38.43
CA ASP A 14 13.02 -0.06 -39.10
C ASP A 14 14.39 0.57 -39.35
N CYS A 15 15.46 -0.21 -39.18
CA CYS A 15 16.41 -0.44 -40.26
C CYS A 15 17.32 -1.65 -39.96
N SER A 16 17.52 -2.40 -41.03
CA SER A 16 18.04 -3.74 -41.19
C SER A 16 19.55 -3.81 -41.47
N GLU A 17 20.02 -5.07 -41.59
CA GLU A 17 21.27 -5.60 -42.19
C GLU A 17 22.36 -6.00 -41.20
N SER A 18 22.51 -7.31 -40.93
CA SER A 18 23.28 -8.28 -41.73
C SER A 18 24.79 -8.03 -41.63
N LEU A 19 25.54 -9.00 -41.08
CA LEU A 19 26.78 -9.50 -41.68
C LEU A 19 27.30 -10.73 -40.89
N ARG A 20 27.09 -11.88 -41.52
CA ARG A 20 28.02 -13.01 -41.73
C ARG A 20 28.46 -13.89 -40.54
N HIS A 21 28.11 -15.17 -40.73
CA HIS A 21 28.78 -16.34 -40.21
C HIS A 21 30.31 -16.24 -40.20
N ARG A 22 30.91 -16.61 -39.05
CA ARG A 22 32.19 -17.31 -39.05
C ARG A 22 32.19 -18.38 -37.95
N ARG A 23 31.96 -19.63 -38.36
CA ARG A 23 32.35 -20.80 -37.57
C ARG A 23 33.88 -20.88 -37.56
N GLN A 24 34.50 -20.90 -36.38
CA GLN A 24 35.76 -21.61 -36.21
C GLN A 24 35.65 -22.56 -35.03
N ARG A 25 35.97 -23.80 -35.36
CA ARG A 25 35.92 -25.02 -34.59
C ARG A 25 37.33 -25.22 -34.05
N ILE A 26 37.51 -25.31 -32.74
CA ILE A 26 38.73 -25.89 -32.16
C ILE A 26 38.31 -26.82 -31.02
N ASN A 27 38.80 -28.05 -31.14
CA ASN A 27 38.59 -29.19 -30.26
C ASN A 27 39.33 -29.05 -28.93
N SER A 28 38.95 -29.95 -28.01
CA SER A 28 39.77 -30.47 -26.90
C SER A 28 39.88 -29.50 -25.72
N GLN A 29 39.57 -29.84 -24.47
CA GLN A 29 39.92 -31.07 -23.77
C GLN A 29 39.09 -31.18 -22.47
N SER A 30 38.80 -32.41 -22.07
CA SER A 30 38.21 -32.78 -20.78
C SER A 30 38.92 -32.14 -19.59
N GLN A 31 38.12 -31.68 -18.61
CA GLN A 31 38.31 -31.99 -17.19
C GLN A 31 37.08 -31.55 -16.39
N LYS A 32 36.28 -32.51 -15.93
CA LYS A 32 35.47 -32.33 -14.72
C LYS A 32 36.43 -32.44 -13.52
N PRO A 33 36.33 -31.52 -12.56
CA PRO A 33 36.36 -31.97 -11.17
C PRO A 33 35.16 -31.44 -10.38
N LYS A 34 34.55 -32.40 -9.67
CA LYS A 34 33.91 -32.35 -8.34
C LYS A 34 32.98 -31.19 -8.01
N ALA A 35 31.74 -31.59 -7.74
CA ALA A 35 30.83 -30.90 -6.85
C ALA A 35 31.54 -30.47 -5.56
N MET A 36 31.40 -29.19 -5.22
CA MET A 36 31.54 -28.72 -3.86
C MET A 36 30.27 -27.92 -3.59
N GLU A 37 29.39 -28.47 -2.77
CA GLU A 37 28.29 -27.73 -2.19
C GLU A 37 28.86 -26.54 -1.44
N ALA A 38 28.33 -25.36 -1.75
CA ALA A 38 28.47 -24.20 -0.91
C ALA A 38 27.11 -23.48 -0.92
N GLU A 39 26.20 -23.94 -0.06
CA GLU A 39 25.12 -23.11 0.45
C GLU A 39 25.40 -22.77 1.92
N PRO A 40 24.88 -21.66 2.46
CA PRO A 40 24.62 -20.38 1.82
C PRO A 40 25.36 -19.27 2.59
N LYS A 41 25.95 -18.29 1.91
CA LYS A 41 26.16 -17.00 2.57
C LYS A 41 24.78 -16.35 2.64
N PRO A 42 24.25 -15.99 3.82
CA PRO A 42 23.08 -15.12 3.86
C PRO A 42 23.50 -13.83 3.17
N GLY A 43 23.04 -13.65 1.93
CA GLY A 43 23.02 -12.33 1.34
C GLY A 43 22.25 -11.50 2.33
N ALA A 44 22.96 -10.58 3.01
CA ALA A 44 22.33 -9.63 3.88
C ALA A 44 21.20 -9.01 3.06
N ALA A 45 19.95 -9.30 3.45
CA ALA A 45 18.83 -8.49 3.01
C ALA A 45 19.28 -7.03 3.18
N PRO A 46 19.06 -6.15 2.20
CA PRO A 46 19.34 -4.75 2.40
C PRO A 46 18.73 -4.39 3.74
N LYS A 47 19.55 -3.98 4.71
CA LYS A 47 19.03 -3.23 5.86
C LYS A 47 18.61 -1.91 5.26
N GLU A 48 17.47 -1.95 4.60
CA GLU A 48 16.72 -0.79 4.23
C GLU A 48 16.37 -0.20 5.58
N ASN A 49 17.21 0.73 6.05
CA ASN A 49 16.83 1.70 7.06
C ASN A 49 15.75 2.57 6.39
N VAL A 50 14.60 1.96 6.11
CA VAL A 50 13.38 2.69 5.90
C VAL A 50 13.22 3.40 7.22
N SER A 51 13.49 4.71 7.21
CA SER A 51 13.05 5.57 8.28
C SER A 51 11.53 5.43 8.29
N LEU A 52 11.04 4.50 9.11
CA LEU A 52 9.63 4.30 9.35
C LEU A 52 9.17 5.60 10.02
N LYS A 53 8.59 6.49 9.23
CA LYS A 53 8.00 7.71 9.78
C LYS A 53 6.71 7.30 10.46
N GLU A 54 6.83 6.95 11.73
CA GLU A 54 5.70 6.73 12.61
C GLU A 54 4.82 7.98 12.66
N GLY A 55 3.55 7.76 13.00
CA GLY A 55 2.58 8.83 13.02
C GLY A 55 1.28 8.40 13.67
N TYR A 56 0.22 9.11 13.30
CA TYR A 56 -1.11 8.91 13.79
C TYR A 56 -2.09 9.02 12.63
N ILE A 57 -3.10 8.18 12.65
CA ILE A 57 -4.23 8.22 11.74
C ILE A 57 -5.50 8.50 12.54
N ARG A 58 -6.37 9.31 11.96
CA ARG A 58 -7.74 9.50 12.40
C ARG A 58 -8.67 9.20 11.23
N ILE A 59 -9.60 8.28 11.45
CA ILE A 59 -10.65 7.92 10.50
C ILE A 59 -11.98 8.37 11.10
N ILE A 60 -12.72 9.17 10.35
CA ILE A 60 -14.07 9.62 10.69
C ILE A 60 -15.01 8.98 9.68
N ILE A 61 -15.89 8.10 10.14
CA ILE A 61 -16.89 7.44 9.29
C ILE A 61 -18.24 8.05 9.62
N ILE A 62 -18.97 8.50 8.59
CA ILE A 62 -20.31 9.08 8.66
C ILE A 62 -21.25 8.09 7.98
N THR A 63 -22.23 7.59 8.71
CA THR A 63 -23.13 6.56 8.23
C THR A 63 -24.59 6.94 8.53
N ASN A 64 -25.49 6.43 7.69
CA ASN A 64 -26.93 6.50 7.93
C ASN A 64 -27.44 5.31 8.75
N CYS A 65 -26.59 4.30 8.97
CA CYS A 65 -26.86 3.18 9.86
C CYS A 65 -26.57 3.56 11.31
N VAL A 66 -27.19 2.86 12.26
CA VAL A 66 -26.89 3.05 13.69
C VAL A 66 -25.42 2.72 13.95
N ALA A 67 -24.65 3.68 14.47
CA ALA A 67 -23.27 3.46 14.90
C ALA A 67 -23.30 2.71 16.24
N THR A 68 -23.10 1.40 16.20
CA THR A 68 -23.01 0.55 17.39
C THR A 68 -21.56 0.34 17.79
N ASP A 69 -21.35 0.06 19.08
CA ASP A 69 -20.03 -0.30 19.61
C ASP A 69 -19.50 -1.61 18.99
N GLU A 70 -20.40 -2.49 18.53
CA GLU A 70 -20.06 -3.72 17.81
C GLU A 70 -19.46 -3.41 16.43
N THR A 71 -20.12 -2.58 15.62
CA THR A 71 -19.59 -2.18 14.30
C THR A 71 -18.27 -1.42 14.44
N ALA A 72 -18.19 -0.55 15.45
CA ALA A 72 -16.95 0.13 15.83
C ALA A 72 -15.82 -0.86 16.19
N SER A 73 -16.13 -1.90 16.96
CA SER A 73 -15.16 -2.96 17.29
C SER A 73 -14.69 -3.72 16.05
N ILE A 74 -15.61 -4.10 15.14
CA ILE A 74 -15.26 -4.81 13.90
C ILE A 74 -14.30 -3.97 13.05
N LEU A 75 -14.59 -2.68 12.87
CA LEU A 75 -13.71 -1.76 12.15
C LEU A 75 -12.35 -1.62 12.84
N LEU A 76 -12.33 -1.57 14.17
CA LEU A 76 -11.10 -1.49 14.95
C LEU A 76 -10.23 -2.74 14.77
N ASP A 77 -10.84 -3.92 14.83
CA ASP A 77 -10.17 -5.21 14.66
C ASP A 77 -9.60 -5.35 13.25
N GLN A 78 -10.37 -4.96 12.22
CA GLN A 78 -9.90 -4.96 10.83
C GLN A 78 -8.77 -3.95 10.61
N LEU A 79 -8.85 -2.77 11.22
CA LEU A 79 -7.78 -1.78 11.17
C LEU A 79 -6.49 -2.31 11.81
N GLN A 80 -6.60 -2.99 12.95
CA GLN A 80 -5.46 -3.62 13.62
C GLN A 80 -4.90 -4.80 12.82
N ALA A 81 -5.72 -5.49 12.02
CA ALA A 81 -5.27 -6.57 11.15
C ALA A 81 -4.40 -6.10 9.97
N LEU A 82 -4.37 -4.79 9.68
CA LEU A 82 -3.52 -4.19 8.66
C LEU A 82 -2.05 -4.04 9.12
N GLU A 83 -1.57 -4.86 10.06
CA GLU A 83 -0.15 -4.91 10.43
C GLU A 83 0.72 -5.14 9.17
N PRO A 84 1.82 -4.39 8.97
CA PRO A 84 2.48 -3.52 9.94
C PRO A 84 2.02 -2.04 9.91
N LEU A 85 0.92 -1.68 9.24
CA LEU A 85 0.54 -0.28 9.03
C LEU A 85 0.12 0.45 10.32
N VAL A 86 -0.65 -0.22 11.17
CA VAL A 86 -1.24 0.34 12.39
C VAL A 86 -0.66 -0.37 13.61
N ALA A 87 -0.28 0.40 14.62
CA ALA A 87 0.27 -0.13 15.87
C ALA A 87 -0.85 -0.72 16.75
N LYS A 88 -0.47 -1.67 17.62
CA LYS A 88 -1.36 -2.15 18.68
C LYS A 88 -1.65 -1.01 19.64
N GLY A 89 -2.93 -0.67 19.79
CA GLY A 89 -3.37 0.48 20.58
C GLY A 89 -4.05 1.52 19.71
N SER A 90 -5.34 1.31 19.50
CA SER A 90 -6.25 2.22 18.80
C SER A 90 -7.43 2.52 19.71
N SER A 91 -8.04 3.69 19.51
CA SER A 91 -9.24 4.11 20.21
C SER A 91 -10.37 4.25 19.21
N CYS A 92 -11.57 3.85 19.63
CA CYS A 92 -12.78 4.02 18.83
C CYS A 92 -13.87 4.68 19.68
N ARG A 93 -14.65 5.58 19.07
CA ARG A 93 -15.81 6.22 19.69
C ARG A 93 -16.95 6.32 18.70
N THR A 94 -18.16 6.07 19.18
CA THR A 94 -19.41 6.26 18.45
C THR A 94 -20.05 7.58 18.87
N PHE A 95 -20.66 8.29 17.91
CA PHE A 95 -21.38 9.54 18.18
C PHE A 95 -22.77 9.47 17.55
N LYS A 96 -23.78 9.84 18.34
CA LYS A 96 -25.18 9.90 17.95
C LYS A 96 -25.58 11.37 17.77
N GLY A 97 -26.40 11.66 16.75
CA GLY A 97 -26.84 13.02 16.46
C GLY A 97 -27.57 13.11 15.13
N ASN A 98 -27.42 14.23 14.41
CA ASN A 98 -28.01 14.42 13.07
C ASN A 98 -27.47 13.41 12.03
N SER A 99 -26.31 12.83 12.30
CA SER A 99 -25.67 11.78 11.51
C SER A 99 -24.93 10.85 12.47
N GLU A 100 -25.04 9.54 12.27
CA GLU A 100 -24.32 8.54 13.06
C GLU A 100 -22.85 8.52 12.62
N LYS A 101 -21.93 8.55 13.59
CA LYS A 101 -20.50 8.65 13.31
C LYS A 101 -19.68 7.66 14.12
N ILE A 102 -18.61 7.15 13.51
CA ILE A 102 -17.58 6.33 14.15
C ILE A 102 -16.24 7.04 13.97
N LEU A 103 -15.57 7.34 15.07
CA LEU A 103 -14.22 7.91 15.08
C LEU A 103 -13.24 6.84 15.52
N ILE A 104 -12.22 6.59 14.70
CA ILE A 104 -11.11 5.70 15.03
C ILE A 104 -9.82 6.50 15.01
N GLU A 105 -9.03 6.41 16.07
CA GLU A 105 -7.69 7.01 16.15
C GLU A 105 -6.67 5.93 16.50
N ALA A 106 -5.58 5.88 15.75
CA ALA A 106 -4.53 4.89 15.96
C ALA A 106 -3.14 5.47 15.69
N ALA A 107 -2.12 4.89 16.32
CA ALA A 107 -0.73 5.15 15.93
C ALA A 107 -0.38 4.31 14.67
N THR A 108 0.47 4.86 13.81
CA THR A 108 0.95 4.17 12.60
C THR A 108 2.42 3.78 12.80
N CYS A 109 2.78 2.56 12.40
CA CYS A 109 4.17 2.10 12.50
C CYS A 109 5.01 2.52 11.28
N CYS A 110 4.39 3.14 10.27
CA CYS A 110 5.05 3.55 9.04
C CYS A 110 4.34 4.75 8.38
N GLU A 111 4.96 5.27 7.33
CA GLU A 111 4.42 6.36 6.52
C GLU A 111 3.20 5.88 5.74
N ILE A 112 2.07 6.59 5.89
CA ILE A 112 0.86 6.28 5.13
C ILE A 112 0.99 6.85 3.72
N THR A 113 1.02 5.95 2.75
CA THR A 113 1.05 6.24 1.31
C THR A 113 -0.35 6.21 0.71
N ALA A 114 -0.48 6.62 -0.56
CA ALA A 114 -1.73 6.51 -1.30
C ALA A 114 -2.24 5.06 -1.43
N ALA A 115 -1.34 4.07 -1.56
CA ALA A 115 -1.71 2.67 -1.65
C ALA A 115 -2.34 2.18 -0.34
N THR A 116 -1.68 2.47 0.78
CA THR A 116 -2.19 2.13 2.13
C THR A 116 -3.45 2.89 2.48
N MET A 117 -3.65 4.09 1.91
CA MET A 117 -4.92 4.81 2.03
C MET A 117 -6.06 3.98 1.44
N GLY A 118 -5.85 3.41 0.25
CA GLY A 118 -6.82 2.53 -0.40
C GLY A 118 -7.17 1.28 0.41
N ASP A 119 -6.23 0.75 1.19
CA ASP A 119 -6.50 -0.39 2.09
C ASP A 119 -7.48 -0.01 3.21
N PHE A 120 -7.34 1.20 3.79
CA PHE A 120 -8.29 1.72 4.79
C PHE A 120 -9.67 1.95 4.16
N GLU A 121 -9.72 2.54 2.97
CA GLU A 121 -10.96 2.79 2.24
C GLU A 121 -11.72 1.49 1.93
N ALA A 122 -11.00 0.48 1.43
CA ALA A 122 -11.56 -0.84 1.12
C ALA A 122 -12.10 -1.53 2.37
N MET A 123 -11.39 -1.43 3.50
CA MET A 123 -11.82 -1.95 4.79
C MET A 123 -13.13 -1.28 5.26
N ILE A 124 -13.20 0.05 5.21
CA ILE A 124 -14.41 0.80 5.60
C ILE A 124 -15.59 0.41 4.70
N GLN A 125 -15.38 0.37 3.39
CA GLN A 125 -16.44 0.02 2.43
C GLN A 125 -16.89 -1.44 2.56
N HIS A 126 -16.02 -2.34 3.01
CA HIS A 126 -16.41 -3.73 3.25
C HIS A 126 -17.37 -3.86 4.43
N VAL A 127 -17.14 -3.12 5.51
CA VAL A 127 -17.99 -3.15 6.72
C VAL A 127 -19.20 -2.23 6.60
N LEU A 128 -19.04 -1.05 5.99
CA LEU A 128 -20.05 0.00 5.82
C LEU A 128 -20.06 0.54 4.38
N PRO A 129 -20.65 -0.20 3.41
CA PRO A 129 -20.60 0.14 1.98
C PRO A 129 -21.20 1.50 1.61
N GLU A 130 -22.21 1.96 2.36
CA GLU A 130 -22.94 3.20 2.09
C GLU A 130 -22.47 4.38 2.95
N SER A 131 -21.36 4.21 3.68
CA SER A 131 -20.80 5.28 4.50
C SER A 131 -19.95 6.25 3.68
N SER A 132 -19.92 7.51 4.12
CA SER A 132 -18.87 8.44 3.74
C SER A 132 -17.81 8.47 4.84
N TYR A 133 -16.58 8.84 4.49
CA TYR A 133 -15.49 8.88 5.46
C TYR A 133 -14.46 9.97 5.15
N GLU A 134 -13.72 10.36 6.19
CA GLU A 134 -12.55 11.21 6.10
C GLU A 134 -11.37 10.52 6.79
N ILE A 135 -10.22 10.51 6.13
CA ILE A 135 -8.99 9.94 6.68
C ILE A 135 -7.95 11.06 6.80
N HIS A 136 -7.47 11.26 8.02
CA HIS A 136 -6.47 12.27 8.35
C HIS A 136 -5.22 11.57 8.86
N VAL A 137 -4.06 11.96 8.32
CA VAL A 137 -2.75 11.43 8.73
C VAL A 137 -1.92 12.56 9.33
N ARG A 138 -1.29 12.27 10.46
CA ARG A 138 -0.38 13.17 11.16
C ARG A 138 0.97 12.49 11.39
N PRO A 139 2.10 13.09 10.99
CA PRO A 139 3.42 12.56 11.33
C PRO A 139 3.70 12.68 12.84
N LEU A 140 4.59 11.84 13.37
CA LEU A 140 5.08 11.97 14.75
C LEU A 140 5.71 13.36 14.96
N GLY A 141 5.36 14.03 16.06
CA GLY A 141 5.80 15.40 16.36
C GLY A 141 4.98 16.51 15.68
N GLY A 142 4.04 16.17 14.79
CA GLY A 142 3.07 17.12 14.24
C GLY A 142 2.04 17.62 15.27
N PRO A 143 1.34 18.74 14.98
CA PRO A 143 0.34 19.29 15.89
C PRO A 143 -0.80 18.29 16.13
N PRO A 144 -1.37 18.22 17.34
CA PRO A 144 -2.44 17.27 17.63
C PRO A 144 -3.62 17.49 16.68
N PHE A 145 -4.34 16.41 16.38
CA PHE A 145 -5.59 16.57 15.66
C PHE A 145 -6.55 17.41 16.51
N LEU A 146 -7.28 18.33 15.89
CA LEU A 146 -8.28 19.12 16.61
C LEU A 146 -9.30 18.19 17.27
N PRO A 147 -9.87 18.54 18.43
CA PRO A 147 -10.95 17.76 19.03
C PRO A 147 -12.08 17.55 18.02
N TYR A 148 -12.55 16.31 17.89
CA TYR A 148 -13.74 16.01 17.10
C TYR A 148 -14.95 16.22 18.01
N VAL A 149 -15.77 17.22 17.69
CA VAL A 149 -16.92 17.70 18.49
C VAL A 149 -18.23 17.28 17.83
#